data_AF-A0A6J4Q9V6-F1
#
_entry.id   AF-A0A6J4Q9V6-F1
#
_cell.length_a   1.000
_cell.length_b   1.000
_cell.length_c   1.000
_cell.angle_alpha   90.00
_cell.angle_beta   90.00
_cell.angle_gamma   90.00
#
_symmetry.space_group_name_H-M   'P 1'
#
loop_
_entity.id
_entity.type
_entity.pdbx_description
1 polymer ?
#
loop_
_entity_poly.entity_id
_entity_poly.type
_entity_poly.pdbx_seq_one_letter_code
_entity_poly.pdbx_strand_id
1 'polypeptide(L)'
;WLSNNAQVGVLEGLRDLSPRLMLLGGGGYNPWSVGRCWTRMWGALAGFEAPDRLPPEAEAVLQDLRWERRGGGRSVEPPEGWVTTLADPWRGGAVTEGVEGRVAELRGRLRVWA
;
A
#
# COMPACT_ATOMS: atom_id res chain seq x y z
N TRP A 1 -0.02 -8.16 -9.22
CA TRP A 1 -0.61 -7.94 -7.88
C TRP A 1 0.28 -6.99 -7.11
N LEU A 2 -0.27 -5.95 -6.51
CA LEU A 2 0.49 -4.95 -5.75
C LEU A 2 0.52 -5.31 -4.25
N SER A 3 1.54 -4.86 -3.54
CA SER A 3 1.68 -4.96 -2.08
C SER A 3 1.57 -3.59 -1.44
N ASN A 4 1.24 -3.53 -0.16
CA ASN A 4 1.27 -2.26 0.57
C ASN A 4 2.70 -1.70 0.75
N ASN A 5 3.75 -2.53 0.62
CA ASN A 5 5.14 -2.05 0.52
C ASN A 5 5.33 -1.09 -0.66
N ALA A 6 4.74 -1.42 -1.81
CA ALA A 6 4.89 -0.61 -3.02
C ALA A 6 4.25 0.77 -2.88
N GLN A 7 3.15 0.89 -2.10
CA GLN A 7 2.49 2.16 -1.84
C GLN A 7 3.36 3.08 -0.97
N VAL A 8 4.01 2.54 0.05
CA VAL A 8 5.00 3.27 0.87
C VAL A 8 6.19 3.70 0.01
N GLY A 9 6.74 2.81 -0.82
CA GLY A 9 7.86 3.15 -1.70
C GLY A 9 7.53 4.27 -2.70
N VAL A 10 6.30 4.30 -3.23
CA VAL A 10 5.84 5.43 -4.06
C VAL A 10 5.75 6.72 -3.24
N LEU A 11 5.16 6.67 -2.04
CA LEU A 11 5.08 7.84 -1.16
C LEU A 11 6.46 8.42 -0.85
N GLU A 12 7.43 7.57 -0.49
CA GLU A 12 8.81 7.98 -0.19
C GLU A 12 9.48 8.59 -1.43
N GLY A 13 9.34 7.96 -2.59
CA GLY A 13 9.90 8.49 -3.85
C GLY A 13 9.26 9.81 -4.30
N LEU A 14 8.00 10.09 -3.91
CA LEU A 14 7.32 11.36 -4.21
C LEU A 14 7.66 12.48 -3.21
N ARG A 15 8.06 12.13 -1.98
CA ARG A 15 8.29 13.09 -0.89
C ARG A 15 9.33 14.14 -1.24
N ASP A 16 10.38 13.75 -1.95
CA ASP A 16 11.50 14.64 -2.30
C ASP A 16 11.23 15.49 -3.56
N LEU A 17 10.10 15.26 -4.26
CA LEU A 17 9.76 15.99 -5.49
C LEU A 17 9.10 17.34 -5.22
N SER A 18 8.66 17.61 -3.98
CA SER A 18 7.98 18.85 -3.61
C SER A 18 8.22 19.19 -2.14
N PRO A 19 8.39 20.48 -1.78
CA PRO A 19 8.56 20.89 -0.38
C PRO A 19 7.33 20.61 0.48
N ARG A 20 6.15 20.39 -0.13
CA ARG A 20 4.89 20.10 0.56
C ARG A 20 4.17 18.98 -0.17
N LEU A 21 3.71 17.98 0.59
CA LEU A 21 2.98 16.84 0.09
C LEU A 21 1.66 16.71 0.85
N MET A 22 0.57 16.48 0.12
CA MET A 22 -0.74 16.17 0.68
C MET A 22 -1.12 14.75 0.27
N LEU A 23 -1.24 13.86 1.25
CA LEU A 23 -1.68 12.49 1.05
C LEU A 23 -3.21 12.42 1.15
N LEU A 24 -3.88 12.03 0.07
CA LEU A 24 -5.34 11.98 -0.02
C LEU A 24 -5.88 10.55 -0.16
N GLY A 25 -7.09 10.37 0.36
CA GLY A 25 -7.89 9.15 0.25
C GLY A 25 -8.14 8.68 -1.20
N GLY A 26 -8.73 7.50 -1.33
CA GLY A 26 -9.14 6.95 -2.62
C GLY A 26 -9.91 5.65 -2.47
N GLY A 27 -10.10 4.93 -3.58
CA GLY A 27 -10.75 3.62 -3.57
C GLY A 27 -9.95 2.56 -2.80
N GLY A 28 -10.65 1.69 -2.08
CA GLY A 28 -10.07 0.61 -1.29
C GLY A 28 -11.15 -0.13 -0.51
N TYR A 29 -11.59 -1.27 -1.03
CA TYR A 29 -12.84 -1.91 -0.57
C TYR A 29 -12.63 -3.13 0.31
N ASN A 30 -11.41 -3.66 0.36
CA ASN A 30 -11.06 -4.73 1.28
C ASN A 30 -10.61 -4.09 2.61
N PRO A 31 -11.30 -4.34 3.74
CA PRO A 31 -11.07 -3.60 4.98
C PRO A 31 -9.68 -3.89 5.58
N TRP A 32 -9.17 -5.12 5.48
CA TRP A 32 -7.82 -5.46 5.92
C TRP A 32 -6.74 -4.78 5.08
N SER A 33 -6.90 -4.80 3.76
CA SER A 33 -5.91 -4.18 2.86
C SER A 33 -5.90 -2.67 3.01
N VAL A 34 -7.07 -2.01 3.09
CA VAL A 34 -7.13 -0.55 3.22
C VAL A 34 -6.59 -0.10 4.57
N GLY A 35 -6.99 -0.75 5.68
CA GLY A 35 -6.51 -0.43 7.02
C GLY A 35 -4.99 -0.53 7.12
N ARG A 36 -4.42 -1.68 6.76
CA ARG A 36 -2.97 -1.88 6.81
C ARG A 36 -2.20 -0.92 5.89
N CYS A 37 -2.66 -0.72 4.65
CA CYS A 37 -2.00 0.15 3.70
C CYS A 37 -1.97 1.61 4.19
N TRP A 38 -3.11 2.12 4.65
CA TRP A 38 -3.22 3.49 5.14
C TRP A 38 -2.44 3.74 6.43
N THR A 39 -2.48 2.81 7.38
CA THR A 39 -1.67 2.90 8.60
C THR A 39 -0.18 3.01 8.26
N ARG A 40 0.30 2.24 7.28
CA ARG A 40 1.71 2.30 6.86
C ARG A 40 2.08 3.60 6.16
N MET A 41 1.27 4.07 5.22
CA MET A 41 1.55 5.34 4.53
C MET A 41 1.54 6.51 5.52
N TRP A 42 0.59 6.52 6.45
CA TRP A 42 0.55 7.52 7.53
C TRP A 42 1.80 7.44 8.41
N GLY A 43 2.17 6.23 8.87
CA GLY A 43 3.36 6.01 9.70
C GLY A 43 4.63 6.49 9.01
N ALA A 44 4.84 6.13 7.75
CA ALA A 44 5.98 6.58 6.96
C ALA A 44 6.03 8.12 6.80
N LEU A 45 4.88 8.76 6.55
CA LEU A 45 4.80 10.21 6.45
C LEU A 45 5.11 10.89 7.79
N ALA A 46 4.64 10.30 8.90
CA ALA A 46 4.85 10.79 10.25
C ALA A 46 6.24 10.43 10.84
N GLY A 47 7.04 9.61 10.15
CA GLY A 47 8.38 9.21 10.59
C GLY A 47 8.39 8.06 11.61
N PHE A 48 7.33 7.25 11.66
CA PHE A 48 7.27 6.04 12.48
C PHE A 48 7.70 4.81 11.67
N GLU A 49 8.53 3.97 12.28
CA GLU A 49 8.83 2.64 11.75
C GLU A 49 7.64 1.69 12.03
N ALA A 50 7.29 0.88 11.04
CA ALA A 50 6.27 -0.15 11.21
C ALA A 50 6.86 -1.34 11.99
N PRO A 51 6.18 -1.87 13.02
CA PRO A 51 6.67 -3.03 13.73
C PRO A 51 6.59 -4.29 12.84
N ASP A 52 7.48 -5.24 13.08
CA ASP A 52 7.49 -6.53 12.36
C ASP A 52 6.18 -7.31 12.57
N ARG A 53 5.64 -7.26 13.79
CA ARG A 53 4.31 -7.78 14.13
C ARG A 53 3.46 -6.74 14.82
N LEU A 54 2.16 -6.82 14.59
CA LEU A 54 1.19 -5.94 15.21
C LEU A 54 1.10 -6.21 16.73
N PRO A 55 0.87 -5.17 17.54
CA PRO A 55 0.55 -5.37 18.94
C PRO A 55 -0.86 -5.97 19.07
N PRO A 56 -1.17 -6.68 20.18
CA PRO A 56 -2.42 -7.44 20.33
C PRO A 56 -3.69 -6.62 20.08
N GLU A 57 -3.71 -5.36 20.51
CA GLU A 57 -4.84 -4.46 20.30
C GLU A 57 -5.08 -4.14 18.82
N ALA A 58 -4.01 -4.06 18.02
CA ALA A 58 -4.13 -3.85 16.58
C ALA A 58 -4.52 -5.13 15.84
N GLU A 59 -4.02 -6.30 16.29
CA GLU A 59 -4.48 -7.60 15.78
C GLU A 59 -5.98 -7.77 16.03
N ALA A 60 -6.46 -7.43 17.24
CA ALA A 60 -7.88 -7.51 17.60
C ALA A 60 -8.77 -6.67 16.66
N VAL A 61 -8.37 -5.43 16.36
CA VAL A 61 -9.09 -4.57 15.40
C VAL A 61 -9.21 -5.25 14.04
N LEU A 62 -8.14 -5.89 13.55
CA LEU A 62 -8.16 -6.57 12.25
C LEU A 62 -8.92 -7.90 12.28
N GLN A 63 -8.87 -8.63 13.39
CA GLN A 63 -9.62 -9.88 13.59
C GLN A 63 -11.13 -9.66 13.67
N ASP A 64 -11.57 -8.50 14.17
CA ASP A 64 -13.00 -8.16 14.28
C ASP A 64 -13.62 -7.66 12.97
N LEU A 65 -12.80 -7.39 11.95
CA LEU A 65 -13.31 -7.01 10.63
C LEU A 65 -14.14 -8.14 10.02
N ARG A 66 -15.24 -7.75 9.37
CA ARG A 66 -16.10 -8.64 8.60
C ARG A 66 -16.27 -8.07 7.21
N TRP A 67 -16.18 -8.92 6.19
CA TRP A 67 -16.37 -8.50 4.80
C TRP A 67 -17.01 -9.61 3.98
N GLU A 68 -18.11 -9.28 3.32
CA GLU A 68 -18.80 -10.18 2.40
C GLU A 68 -18.45 -9.80 0.97
N ARG A 69 -18.06 -10.78 0.16
CA ARG A 69 -17.88 -10.54 -1.28
C ARG A 69 -19.25 -10.36 -1.94
N ARG A 70 -19.36 -9.29 -2.73
CA ARG A 70 -20.56 -9.02 -3.54
C ARG A 70 -20.92 -10.24 -4.38
N GLY A 71 -22.16 -10.71 -4.23
CA GLY A 71 -22.74 -11.81 -5.03
C GLY A 71 -22.49 -13.23 -4.51
N GLY A 72 -21.88 -13.41 -3.33
CA GLY A 72 -21.49 -14.75 -2.85
C GLY A 72 -22.02 -15.17 -1.47
N GLY A 73 -22.59 -14.26 -0.66
CA GLY A 73 -23.09 -14.56 0.69
C GLY A 73 -22.06 -15.13 1.68
N ARG A 74 -20.82 -15.36 1.25
CA ARG A 74 -19.75 -15.97 2.03
C ARG A 74 -18.85 -14.89 2.60
N SER A 75 -18.70 -14.91 3.92
CA SER A 75 -17.69 -14.14 4.64
C SER A 75 -16.30 -14.45 4.10
N VAL A 76 -15.47 -13.44 3.93
CA VAL A 76 -14.07 -13.60 3.59
C VAL A 76 -13.27 -13.78 4.87
N GLU A 77 -12.61 -14.92 4.99
CA GLU A 77 -11.60 -15.16 6.03
C GLU A 77 -10.25 -14.55 5.59
N PRO A 78 -9.65 -13.66 6.41
CA PRO A 78 -8.35 -13.07 6.07
C PRO A 78 -7.23 -14.10 6.27
N PRO A 79 -6.18 -14.08 5.42
CA PRO A 79 -4.93 -14.77 5.71
C PRO A 79 -4.30 -14.26 7.01
N GLU A 80 -3.61 -15.11 7.77
CA GLU A 80 -2.98 -14.76 9.05
C GLU A 80 -2.09 -13.51 8.98
N GLY A 81 -1.27 -13.38 7.92
CA GLY A 81 -0.41 -12.21 7.73
C GLY A 81 -1.19 -10.89 7.58
N TRP A 82 -2.47 -10.93 7.22
CA TRP A 82 -3.30 -9.73 7.16
C TRP A 82 -3.81 -9.26 8.51
N VAL A 83 -3.71 -10.09 9.55
CA VAL A 83 -4.13 -9.72 10.91
C VAL A 83 -2.94 -9.60 11.86
N THR A 84 -1.76 -10.12 11.50
CA THR A 84 -0.56 -10.14 12.36
C THR A 84 0.54 -9.15 11.92
N THR A 85 0.55 -8.68 10.67
CA THR A 85 1.59 -7.76 10.19
C THR A 85 1.00 -6.58 9.43
N LEU A 86 1.64 -5.41 9.56
CA LEU A 86 1.37 -4.30 8.64
C LEU A 86 1.93 -4.61 7.26
N ALA A 87 3.15 -5.17 7.18
CA ALA A 87 3.82 -5.38 5.91
C ALA A 87 3.41 -6.66 5.20
N ASP A 88 3.12 -6.54 3.91
CA ASP A 88 2.99 -7.72 3.05
C ASP A 88 4.37 -8.34 2.78
N PRO A 89 4.46 -9.67 2.59
CA PRO A 89 5.68 -10.31 2.11
C PRO A 89 6.11 -9.75 0.75
N TRP A 90 7.42 -9.71 0.50
CA TRP A 90 7.96 -9.40 -0.82
C TRP A 90 7.46 -10.43 -1.83
N ARG A 91 6.93 -9.96 -2.97
CA ARG A 91 6.33 -10.82 -3.99
C ARG A 91 7.20 -11.01 -5.24
N GLY A 92 8.39 -10.40 -5.26
CA GLY A 92 9.31 -10.49 -6.39
C GLY A 92 8.70 -10.05 -7.73
N GLY A 93 9.31 -10.54 -8.80
CA GLY A 93 8.86 -10.36 -10.17
C GLY A 93 9.73 -9.40 -10.99
N ALA A 94 9.80 -9.68 -12.30
CA ALA A 94 10.39 -8.76 -13.25
C ALA A 94 9.45 -7.55 -13.47
N VAL A 95 10.03 -6.45 -13.94
CA VAL A 95 9.25 -5.30 -14.40
C VAL A 95 8.31 -5.75 -15.53
N THR A 96 7.03 -5.40 -15.44
CA THR A 96 6.04 -5.72 -16.48
C THR A 96 6.51 -5.18 -17.83
N GLU A 97 6.40 -6.01 -18.88
CA GLU A 97 6.77 -5.65 -20.24
C GLU A 97 6.20 -4.28 -20.66
N GLY A 98 7.04 -3.47 -21.31
CA GLY A 98 6.69 -2.15 -21.80
C GLY A 98 6.64 -1.04 -20.74
N VAL A 99 6.76 -1.34 -19.43
CA VAL A 99 6.85 -0.29 -18.40
C VAL A 99 8.10 0.56 -18.62
N GLU A 100 9.26 -0.05 -18.85
CA GLU A 100 10.52 0.67 -19.07
C GLU A 100 10.44 1.61 -20.28
N GLY A 101 9.86 1.14 -21.39
CA GLY A 101 9.65 1.95 -22.60
C GLY A 101 8.73 3.15 -22.34
N ARG A 102 7.60 2.97 -21.64
CA ARG A 102 6.69 4.06 -21.26
C ARG A 102 7.35 5.07 -20.31
N VAL A 103 8.15 4.59 -19.36
CA VAL A 103 8.92 5.48 -18.46
C VAL A 103 9.95 6.29 -19.24
N ALA A 104 10.64 5.67 -20.22
CA ALA A 104 11.59 6.38 -21.08
C ALA A 104 10.90 7.47 -21.93
N GLU A 105 9.72 7.18 -22.47
CA GLU A 105 8.90 8.17 -23.19
C GLU A 105 8.52 9.36 -22.30
N LEU A 106 8.00 9.10 -21.10
CA LEU A 106 7.64 10.16 -20.14
C LEU A 106 8.85 11.00 -19.71
N ARG A 107 10.01 10.36 -19.52
CA ARG A 107 11.27 11.05 -19.21
C ARG A 107 11.72 11.95 -20.35
N GLY A 108 11.50 11.55 -21.61
CA GLY A 108 11.73 12.40 -22.78
C GLY A 108 10.89 13.68 -22.75
N ARG A 109 9.64 13.59 -22.28
CA ARG A 109 8.74 14.76 -22.17
C ARG A 109 9.19 15.75 -21.09
N LEU A 110 9.73 15.28 -19.96
CA LEU A 110 10.21 16.16 -18.88
C LEU A 110 11.30 17.14 -19.34
N ARG A 111 12.12 16.77 -20.33
CA ARG A 111 13.15 17.64 -20.91
C ARG A 111 12.60 18.82 -21.71
N VAL A 112 11.30 18.80 -22.06
CA VAL A 112 10.63 19.91 -22.77
C VAL A 112 10.23 21.03 -21.80
N TRP A 113 10.22 20.76 -20.49
CA TRP A 113 9.77 21.69 -19.44
C TRP A 113 10.89 22.15 -18.50
N ALA A 114 12.14 21.82 -18.81
CA ALA A 114 13.34 22.30 -18.15
C ALA A 114 13.97 23.42 -18.99
#